data_AF-A0A2P2LJ45-F1
#
_entry.id   AF-A0A2P2LJ45-F1
#
_cell.length_a   1.000
_cell.length_b   1.000
_cell.length_c   1.000
_cell.angle_alpha   90.00
_cell.angle_beta   90.00
_cell.angle_gamma   90.00
#
_symmetry.space_group_name_H-M   'P 1'
#
loop_
_entity.id
_entity.type
_entity.pdbx_description
1 polymer ?
#
loop_
_entity_poly.entity_id
_entity_poly.type
_entity_poly.pdbx_seq_one_letter_code
_entity_poly.pdbx_strand_id
1 'polypeptide(L)'
;MESSISSSLSPSSPSSPGRFKLCEQLELQEFQDKYVIKSAESPSRGFSISRRGGDIEPLNEDDNFGSPSKTSTIYGVVGTIRLLAGTYLLVITSRKEVGNFLGFPVFRIMSMKFLSCNEALKFSTWQEKKDEAYFMNLLKTVESTPGLYYSYETDLTVNLQRRSKLAEGWMAKPIWKQADPRFVWNRNLLEELIEFKFDEFIIPILQGSFGAVQLNVKGSHATLTLLSRRCTRRLGINIFS
;
A
#
# COMPACT_ATOMS: atom_id res chain seq x y z
N MET A 1 -22.14 -13.48 64.42
CA MET A 1 -20.76 -13.81 64.00
C MET A 1 -20.85 -14.30 62.57
N GLU A 2 -21.02 -13.38 61.61
CA GLU A 2 -21.00 -13.70 60.18
C GLU A 2 -20.24 -12.57 59.48
N SER A 3 -19.08 -12.91 58.97
CA SER A 3 -18.13 -12.05 58.27
C SER A 3 -18.48 -12.03 56.77
N SER A 4 -18.88 -10.88 56.25
CA SER A 4 -19.03 -10.66 54.81
C SER A 4 -17.67 -10.27 54.21
N ILE A 5 -17.02 -11.19 53.50
CA ILE A 5 -15.79 -10.90 52.75
C ILE A 5 -16.19 -10.31 51.40
N SER A 6 -15.81 -9.05 51.19
CA SER A 6 -15.85 -8.36 49.91
C SER A 6 -14.76 -8.89 48.98
N SER A 7 -15.12 -9.40 47.80
CA SER A 7 -14.19 -9.60 46.68
C SER A 7 -14.60 -8.71 45.51
N SER A 8 -13.94 -7.56 45.41
CA SER A 8 -13.99 -6.70 44.23
C SER A 8 -13.12 -7.30 43.13
N LEU A 9 -13.73 -8.11 42.26
CA LEU A 9 -13.13 -8.47 40.97
C LEU A 9 -13.34 -7.30 40.01
N SER A 10 -12.30 -6.47 39.86
CA SER A 10 -12.18 -5.58 38.71
C SER A 10 -12.12 -6.43 37.44
N PRO A 11 -13.00 -6.22 36.43
CA PRO A 11 -12.81 -6.87 35.15
C PRO A 11 -11.53 -6.31 34.53
N SER A 12 -10.52 -7.18 34.43
CA SER A 12 -9.35 -6.93 33.61
C SER A 12 -9.84 -6.55 32.21
N SER A 13 -9.41 -5.37 31.75
CA SER A 13 -9.61 -4.95 30.37
C SER A 13 -9.14 -6.07 29.45
N PRO A 14 -9.99 -6.61 28.55
CA PRO A 14 -9.51 -7.56 27.56
C PRO A 14 -8.47 -6.83 26.71
N SER A 15 -7.25 -7.35 26.73
CA SER A 15 -6.19 -6.94 25.81
C SER A 15 -6.78 -6.86 24.42
N SER A 16 -6.81 -5.66 23.85
CA SER A 16 -7.38 -5.43 22.52
C SER A 16 -6.73 -6.43 21.56
N PRO A 17 -7.50 -7.23 20.81
CA PRO A 17 -6.91 -8.14 19.83
C PRO A 17 -6.02 -7.30 18.90
N GLY A 18 -4.75 -7.70 18.78
CA GLY A 18 -3.71 -6.92 18.11
C GLY A 18 -4.19 -6.43 16.75
N ARG A 19 -4.32 -5.11 16.61
CA ARG A 19 -4.71 -4.48 15.35
C ARG A 19 -3.58 -4.69 14.35
N PHE A 20 -3.90 -5.24 13.18
CA PHE A 20 -2.97 -5.32 12.06
C PHE A 20 -2.59 -3.89 11.63
N LYS A 21 -1.29 -3.61 11.53
CA LYS A 21 -0.76 -2.28 11.22
C LYS A 21 0.03 -2.33 9.91
N LEU A 22 -0.34 -1.48 8.96
CA LEU A 22 0.46 -1.24 7.76
C LEU A 22 1.65 -0.33 8.08
N CYS A 23 2.74 -0.48 7.33
CA CYS A 23 3.88 0.41 7.45
C CYS A 23 3.58 1.77 6.79
N GLU A 24 3.53 2.83 7.60
CA GLU A 24 3.14 4.16 7.14
C GLU A 24 4.28 4.96 6.48
N GLN A 25 5.46 4.88 7.09
CA GLN A 25 6.66 5.52 6.61
C GLN A 25 7.73 4.45 6.38
N LEU A 26 8.20 4.39 5.14
CA LEU A 26 9.18 3.41 4.70
C LEU A 26 10.47 4.14 4.33
N GLU A 27 11.60 3.50 4.64
CA GLU A 27 12.91 3.92 4.18
C GLU A 27 13.28 3.12 2.93
N LEU A 28 13.51 3.82 1.82
CA LEU A 28 14.07 3.28 0.59
C LEU A 28 15.57 3.56 0.56
N GLN A 29 16.36 2.50 0.60
CA GLN A 29 17.80 2.54 0.47
C GLN A 29 18.21 2.03 -0.91
N GLU A 30 18.99 2.82 -1.64
CA GLU A 30 19.49 2.51 -2.97
C GLU A 30 20.94 2.02 -2.87
N PHE A 31 21.18 0.75 -3.19
CA PHE A 31 22.52 0.17 -3.33
C PHE A 31 22.88 0.02 -4.81
N GLN A 32 24.12 -0.38 -5.09
CA GLN A 32 24.57 -0.58 -6.47
C GLN A 32 23.82 -1.74 -7.14
N ASP A 33 23.54 -2.81 -6.38
CA ASP A 33 23.03 -4.09 -6.87
C ASP A 33 21.57 -4.37 -6.44
N LYS A 34 21.01 -3.60 -5.50
CA LYS A 34 19.65 -3.82 -4.97
C LYS A 34 18.98 -2.53 -4.48
N TYR A 35 17.69 -2.61 -4.23
CA TYR A 35 16.96 -1.66 -3.40
C TYR A 35 16.54 -2.36 -2.11
N VAL A 36 16.63 -1.68 -0.97
CA VAL A 36 16.13 -2.18 0.31
C VAL A 36 15.01 -1.28 0.79
N ILE A 37 13.89 -1.89 1.17
CA ILE A 37 12.70 -1.21 1.68
C ILE A 37 12.44 -1.76 3.08
N LYS A 38 12.46 -0.87 4.07
CA LYS A 38 12.23 -1.24 5.46
C LYS A 38 11.29 -0.27 6.16
N SER A 39 10.63 -0.75 7.19
CA SER A 39 9.82 0.10 8.06
C SER A 39 10.69 1.09 8.83
N ALA A 40 10.28 2.36 8.88
CA ALA A 40 10.93 3.35 9.72
C ALA A 40 10.74 3.06 11.23
N GLU A 41 9.64 2.38 11.59
CA GLU A 41 9.32 2.03 12.98
C GLU A 41 9.99 0.72 13.43
N SER A 42 10.29 -0.18 12.49
CA SER A 42 10.87 -1.49 12.77
C SER A 42 11.85 -1.89 11.68
N PRO A 43 13.12 -1.44 11.77
CA PRO A 43 14.10 -1.60 10.69
C PRO A 43 14.42 -3.06 10.30
N SER A 44 14.17 -4.02 11.19
CA SER A 44 14.29 -5.46 10.90
C SER A 44 13.17 -5.99 9.99
N ARG A 45 12.13 -5.19 9.75
CA ARG A 45 10.98 -5.56 8.91
C ARG A 45 11.08 -4.87 7.57
N GLY A 46 11.33 -5.65 6.54
CA GLY A 46 11.51 -5.15 5.18
C GLY A 46 11.79 -6.26 4.19
N PHE A 47 12.08 -5.84 2.96
CA PHE A 47 12.55 -6.72 1.91
C PHE A 47 13.55 -5.98 1.02
N SER A 48 14.38 -6.75 0.32
CA SER A 48 15.25 -6.24 -0.73
C SER A 48 14.76 -6.71 -2.10
N ILE A 49 15.06 -5.94 -3.13
CA ILE A 49 14.81 -6.30 -4.52
C ILE A 49 16.09 -6.11 -5.35
N SER A 50 16.52 -7.17 -6.02
CA SER A 50 17.73 -7.18 -6.84
C SER A 50 17.57 -6.28 -8.08
N ARG A 51 18.54 -5.40 -8.33
CA ARG A 51 18.57 -4.55 -9.53
C ARG A 51 18.87 -5.34 -10.82
N ARG A 52 19.37 -6.57 -10.72
CA ARG A 52 19.68 -7.40 -11.90
C ARG A 52 18.43 -8.03 -12.51
N GLY A 53 17.59 -8.65 -11.68
CA GLY A 53 16.46 -9.46 -12.12
C GLY A 53 15.12 -9.08 -11.48
N GLY A 54 15.13 -8.27 -10.42
CA GLY A 54 13.92 -7.96 -9.67
C GLY A 54 13.53 -9.00 -8.63
N ASP A 55 14.42 -9.94 -8.29
CA ASP A 55 14.16 -10.96 -7.28
C ASP A 55 13.97 -10.30 -5.92
N ILE A 56 12.86 -10.65 -5.23
CA ILE A 56 12.51 -10.10 -3.93
C ILE A 56 12.91 -11.09 -2.83
N GLU A 57 13.63 -10.60 -1.82
CA GLU A 57 14.06 -11.40 -0.67
C GLU A 57 13.70 -10.67 0.63
N PRO A 58 13.18 -11.38 1.66
CA PRO A 58 12.95 -10.79 2.98
C PRO A 58 14.29 -10.37 3.62
N LEU A 59 14.26 -9.33 4.44
CA LEU A 59 15.45 -8.95 5.23
C LEU A 59 15.66 -9.90 6.40
N ASN A 60 16.93 -10.21 6.68
CA ASN A 60 17.36 -10.88 7.90
C ASN A 60 18.00 -9.87 8.86
N GLU A 61 17.93 -10.12 10.18
CA GLU A 61 18.48 -9.20 11.18
C GLU A 61 20.02 -9.02 11.08
N ASP A 62 20.71 -9.99 10.49
CA ASP A 62 22.16 -10.00 10.30
C ASP A 62 22.62 -9.36 8.98
N ASP A 63 21.69 -8.87 8.14
CA ASP A 63 22.05 -8.35 6.84
C ASP A 63 22.79 -7.00 6.93
N ASN A 64 24.11 -7.06 6.78
CA ASN A 64 24.96 -5.88 6.71
C ASN A 64 25.20 -5.47 5.24
N PHE A 65 24.31 -4.63 4.70
CA PHE A 65 24.35 -4.21 3.29
C PHE A 65 25.43 -3.16 2.97
N GLY A 66 26.23 -2.74 3.95
CA GLY A 66 27.15 -1.62 3.79
C GLY A 66 26.42 -0.27 3.76
N SER A 67 27.04 0.76 3.18
CA SER A 67 26.45 2.10 3.09
C SER A 67 25.62 2.27 1.81
N PRO A 68 24.35 2.71 1.90
CA PRO A 68 23.55 2.97 0.72
C PRO A 68 24.07 4.21 -0.03
N SER A 69 23.98 4.18 -1.36
CA SER A 69 24.33 5.32 -2.22
C SER A 69 23.37 6.49 -2.01
N LYS A 70 22.12 6.19 -1.66
CA LYS A 70 21.08 7.16 -1.37
C LYS A 70 20.03 6.56 -0.47
N THR A 71 19.55 7.36 0.47
CA THR A 71 18.40 7.02 1.32
C THR A 71 17.30 8.03 1.10
N SER A 72 16.06 7.56 0.99
CA SER A 72 14.89 8.42 0.83
C SER A 72 13.67 7.85 1.54
N THR A 73 12.73 8.71 1.90
CA THR A 73 11.44 8.29 2.46
C THR A 73 10.45 8.02 1.35
N ILE A 74 9.73 6.90 1.45
CA ILE A 74 8.56 6.60 0.64
C ILE A 74 7.36 6.32 1.56
N TYR A 75 6.16 6.44 1.01
CA TYR A 75 4.90 6.32 1.75
C TYR A 75 4.14 5.04 1.42
N GLY A 76 4.73 4.15 0.65
CA GLY A 76 4.13 2.86 0.32
C GLY A 76 4.71 2.26 -0.93
N VAL A 77 4.55 0.95 -1.05
CA VAL A 77 4.88 0.20 -2.25
C VAL A 77 3.57 -0.03 -3.01
N VAL A 78 3.50 0.51 -4.22
CA VAL A 78 2.33 0.31 -5.09
C VAL A 78 2.32 -1.11 -5.62
N GLY A 79 3.50 -1.66 -5.90
CA GLY A 79 3.72 -3.03 -6.34
C GLY A 79 4.86 -3.13 -7.35
N THR A 80 4.99 -4.29 -7.98
CA THR A 80 5.98 -4.58 -9.01
C THR A 80 5.31 -4.86 -10.36
N ILE A 81 6.05 -4.65 -11.44
CA ILE A 81 5.63 -5.02 -12.79
C ILE A 81 6.82 -5.61 -13.54
N ARG A 82 6.63 -6.78 -14.14
CA ARG A 82 7.63 -7.41 -14.99
C ARG A 82 7.39 -7.01 -16.45
N LEU A 83 8.38 -6.36 -17.05
CA LEU A 83 8.43 -6.07 -18.47
C LEU A 83 9.39 -7.05 -19.17
N LEU A 84 9.62 -6.88 -20.48
CA LEU A 84 10.53 -7.75 -21.24
C LEU A 84 11.95 -7.72 -20.69
N ALA A 85 12.37 -6.53 -20.28
CA ALA A 85 13.71 -6.21 -19.80
C ALA A 85 14.07 -6.68 -18.39
N GLY A 86 13.06 -6.90 -17.55
CA GLY A 86 13.23 -6.98 -16.11
C GLY A 86 12.05 -6.36 -15.36
N THR A 87 12.24 -6.23 -14.05
CA THR A 87 11.19 -5.82 -13.13
C THR A 87 11.31 -4.35 -12.78
N TYR A 88 10.17 -3.72 -12.55
CA TYR A 88 10.08 -2.34 -12.11
C TYR A 88 9.25 -2.27 -10.84
N LEU A 89 9.80 -1.59 -9.85
CA LEU A 89 9.15 -1.38 -8.57
C LEU A 89 8.51 0.01 -8.56
N LEU A 90 7.21 0.09 -8.32
CA LEU A 90 6.49 1.35 -8.21
C LEU A 90 6.31 1.74 -6.74
N VAL A 91 6.81 2.92 -6.36
CA VAL A 91 6.74 3.43 -4.98
C VAL A 91 6.03 4.78 -4.91
N ILE A 92 5.36 5.04 -3.79
CA ILE A 92 4.71 6.33 -3.50
C ILE A 92 5.76 7.26 -2.89
N THR A 93 6.14 8.31 -3.63
CA THR A 93 7.17 9.27 -3.18
C THR A 93 6.58 10.49 -2.50
N SER A 94 5.30 10.80 -2.71
CA SER A 94 4.59 11.87 -2.01
C SER A 94 3.10 11.57 -1.85
N ARG A 95 2.55 11.97 -0.70
CA ARG A 95 1.13 11.86 -0.37
C ARG A 95 0.64 13.15 0.28
N LYS A 96 -0.67 13.40 0.21
CA LYS A 96 -1.36 14.47 0.94
C LYS A 96 -2.54 13.88 1.70
N GLU A 97 -2.64 14.18 2.98
CA GLU A 97 -3.87 13.89 3.74
C GLU A 97 -5.00 14.79 3.22
N VAL A 98 -6.13 14.18 2.85
CA VAL A 98 -7.28 14.87 2.24
C VAL A 98 -8.52 14.89 3.13
N GLY A 99 -8.45 14.23 4.29
CA GLY A 99 -9.52 14.19 5.28
C GLY A 99 -9.64 12.80 5.91
N ASN A 100 -10.76 12.56 6.59
CA ASN A 100 -11.01 11.34 7.33
C ASN A 100 -12.21 10.57 6.78
N PHE A 101 -12.11 9.24 6.77
CA PHE A 101 -13.20 8.32 6.49
C PHE A 101 -13.41 7.42 7.70
N LEU A 102 -14.53 7.61 8.42
CA LEU A 102 -14.86 6.87 9.64
C LEU A 102 -13.80 7.03 10.76
N GLY A 103 -13.24 8.23 10.90
CA GLY A 103 -12.21 8.53 11.90
C GLY A 103 -10.80 8.14 11.51
N PHE A 104 -10.60 7.55 10.32
CA PHE A 104 -9.28 7.17 9.83
C PHE A 104 -8.80 8.10 8.70
N PRO A 105 -7.52 8.48 8.68
CA PRO A 105 -7.00 9.41 7.68
C PRO A 105 -6.97 8.79 6.29
N VAL A 106 -7.31 9.60 5.30
CA VAL A 106 -7.29 9.26 3.87
C VAL A 106 -6.23 10.09 3.18
N PHE A 107 -5.38 9.40 2.41
CA PHE A 107 -4.27 10.00 1.71
C PHE A 107 -4.51 9.95 0.20
N ARG A 108 -4.26 11.08 -0.47
CA ARG A 108 -4.14 11.16 -1.92
C ARG A 108 -2.68 10.98 -2.32
N ILE A 109 -2.41 10.14 -3.30
CA ILE A 109 -1.09 10.03 -3.91
C ILE A 109 -0.84 11.29 -4.73
N MET A 110 0.27 11.98 -4.43
CA MET A 110 0.68 13.21 -5.13
C MET A 110 1.77 12.91 -6.16
N SER A 111 2.67 11.97 -5.85
CA SER A 111 3.67 11.48 -6.79
C SER A 111 4.05 10.04 -6.49
N MET A 112 4.38 9.32 -7.55
CA MET A 112 4.94 7.97 -7.49
C MET A 112 6.06 7.84 -8.53
N LYS A 113 6.91 6.84 -8.35
CA LYS A 113 8.10 6.66 -9.18
C LYS A 113 8.38 5.18 -9.39
N PHE A 114 8.69 4.80 -10.63
CA PHE A 114 9.27 3.51 -10.96
C PHE A 114 10.77 3.49 -10.68
N LEU A 115 11.22 2.40 -10.05
CA LEU A 115 12.60 2.06 -9.82
C LEU A 115 12.94 0.85 -10.69
N SER A 116 13.92 1.02 -11.58
CA SER A 116 14.29 0.00 -12.55
C SER A 116 15.17 -1.08 -11.91
N CYS A 117 14.77 -2.34 -12.09
CA CYS A 117 15.53 -3.54 -11.74
C CYS A 117 15.85 -4.32 -13.02
N ASN A 118 16.57 -3.66 -13.93
CA ASN A 118 16.77 -4.10 -15.29
C ASN A 118 18.26 -4.11 -15.69
N GLU A 119 19.20 -4.27 -14.77
CA GLU A 119 20.62 -4.23 -15.13
C GLU A 119 21.03 -5.32 -16.13
N ALA A 120 20.28 -6.44 -16.18
CA ALA A 120 20.44 -7.47 -17.19
C ALA A 120 20.25 -6.96 -18.64
N LEU A 121 19.49 -5.86 -18.83
CA LEU A 121 19.34 -5.20 -20.14
C LEU A 121 20.65 -4.70 -20.76
N LYS A 122 21.71 -4.50 -19.97
CA LYS A 122 23.00 -4.07 -20.54
C LYS A 122 23.44 -5.05 -21.63
N PHE A 123 23.07 -6.33 -21.51
CA PHE A 123 23.39 -7.42 -22.43
C PHE A 123 22.28 -7.76 -23.44
N SER A 124 21.17 -7.01 -23.45
CA SER A 124 20.04 -7.30 -24.33
C SER A 124 20.26 -6.82 -25.77
N THR A 125 19.48 -7.40 -26.67
CA THR A 125 19.45 -7.08 -28.09
C THR A 125 18.94 -5.64 -28.33
N TRP A 126 19.24 -5.09 -29.50
CA TRP A 126 18.77 -3.75 -29.87
C TRP A 126 17.23 -3.66 -29.93
N GLN A 127 16.56 -4.72 -30.35
CA GLN A 127 15.09 -4.78 -30.41
C GLN A 127 14.48 -4.70 -29.01
N GLU A 128 15.00 -5.48 -28.05
CA GLU A 128 14.57 -5.43 -26.65
C GLU A 128 14.76 -4.03 -26.04
N LYS A 129 15.88 -3.35 -26.36
CA LYS A 129 16.10 -1.97 -25.91
C LYS A 129 15.10 -0.98 -26.48
N LYS A 130 14.67 -1.16 -27.73
CA LYS A 130 13.66 -0.32 -28.38
C LYS A 130 12.28 -0.55 -27.78
N ASP A 131 11.87 -1.81 -27.61
CA ASP A 131 10.58 -2.16 -27.02
C ASP A 131 10.51 -1.69 -25.57
N GLU A 132 11.62 -1.78 -24.83
CA GLU A 132 11.70 -1.29 -23.46
C GLU A 132 11.52 0.23 -23.39
N ALA A 133 12.13 0.99 -24.29
CA ALA A 133 11.94 2.44 -24.35
C ALA A 133 10.46 2.81 -24.57
N TYR A 134 9.73 2.01 -25.33
CA TYR A 134 8.29 2.17 -25.50
C TYR A 134 7.52 1.87 -24.21
N PHE A 135 7.80 0.75 -23.52
CA PHE A 135 7.16 0.43 -22.25
C PHE A 135 7.45 1.47 -21.16
N MET A 136 8.66 2.02 -21.11
CA MET A 136 9.02 3.09 -20.19
C MET A 136 8.16 4.34 -20.36
N ASN A 137 7.70 4.65 -21.58
CA ASN A 137 6.76 5.75 -21.81
C ASN A 137 5.35 5.43 -21.30
N LEU A 138 4.91 4.17 -21.40
CA LEU A 138 3.66 3.72 -20.79
C LEU A 138 3.73 3.80 -19.26
N LEU A 139 4.87 3.42 -18.67
CA LEU A 139 5.08 3.56 -17.22
C LEU A 139 4.98 5.01 -16.75
N LYS A 140 5.50 5.98 -17.50
CA LYS A 140 5.32 7.42 -17.17
C LYS A 140 3.84 7.84 -17.16
N THR A 141 3.01 7.22 -18.00
CA THR A 141 1.57 7.46 -18.00
C THR A 141 0.93 6.89 -16.73
N VAL A 142 1.37 5.70 -16.31
CA VAL A 142 0.97 5.12 -15.03
C VAL A 142 1.36 6.06 -13.89
N GLU A 143 2.61 6.53 -13.80
CA GLU A 143 3.10 7.47 -12.76
C GLU A 143 2.24 8.73 -12.61
N SER A 144 1.67 9.20 -13.72
CA SER A 144 0.85 10.41 -13.76
C SER A 144 -0.64 10.16 -13.51
N THR A 145 -1.03 8.94 -13.12
CA THR A 145 -2.45 8.57 -12.91
C THR A 145 -3.06 9.43 -11.80
N PRO A 146 -4.09 10.25 -12.10
CA PRO A 146 -4.70 11.11 -11.11
C PRO A 146 -5.73 10.35 -10.27
N GLY A 147 -6.08 10.94 -9.12
CA GLY A 147 -7.20 10.50 -8.30
C GLY A 147 -6.97 9.15 -7.63
N LEU A 148 -5.73 8.87 -7.22
CA LEU A 148 -5.39 7.69 -6.44
C LEU A 148 -5.42 8.01 -4.94
N TYR A 149 -6.11 7.16 -4.17
CA TYR A 149 -6.35 7.33 -2.74
C TYR A 149 -6.13 6.03 -1.98
N TYR A 150 -5.72 6.11 -0.72
CA TYR A 150 -5.53 4.96 0.15
C TYR A 150 -5.58 5.39 1.63
N SER A 151 -5.58 4.40 2.52
CA SER A 151 -5.42 4.61 3.96
C SER A 151 -4.64 3.44 4.55
N TYR A 152 -3.82 3.71 5.57
CA TYR A 152 -3.09 2.67 6.31
C TYR A 152 -3.97 1.93 7.31
N GLU A 153 -5.13 2.49 7.61
CA GLU A 153 -5.91 2.12 8.79
C GLU A 153 -7.31 1.63 8.45
N THR A 154 -7.78 1.90 7.22
CA THR A 154 -9.13 1.59 6.80
C THR A 154 -9.18 1.13 5.35
N ASP A 155 -10.02 0.12 5.09
CA ASP A 155 -10.34 -0.26 3.73
C ASP A 155 -11.32 0.73 3.09
N LEU A 156 -10.88 1.39 2.01
CA LEU A 156 -11.69 2.33 1.22
C LEU A 156 -12.51 1.62 0.12
N THR A 157 -12.24 0.35 -0.17
CA THR A 157 -12.86 -0.39 -1.28
C THR A 157 -14.25 -0.91 -0.95
N VAL A 158 -14.57 -1.09 0.34
CA VAL A 158 -15.88 -1.55 0.81
C VAL A 158 -16.82 -0.40 1.19
N ASN A 159 -18.13 -0.57 1.02
CA ASN A 159 -19.11 0.44 1.46
C ASN A 159 -19.42 0.31 2.96
N LEU A 160 -20.04 1.35 3.53
CA LEU A 160 -20.32 1.39 4.98
C LEU A 160 -21.23 0.25 5.45
N GLN A 161 -22.23 -0.13 4.64
CA GLN A 161 -23.15 -1.23 4.97
C GLN A 161 -22.45 -2.59 5.02
N ARG A 162 -21.52 -2.86 4.09
CA ARG A 162 -20.73 -4.09 4.10
C ARG A 162 -19.75 -4.07 5.27
N ARG A 163 -19.19 -2.90 5.58
CA ARG A 163 -18.30 -2.71 6.72
C ARG A 163 -19.00 -2.97 8.05
N SER A 164 -20.22 -2.48 8.26
CA SER A 164 -20.97 -2.70 9.49
C SER A 164 -21.39 -4.16 9.72
N LYS A 165 -21.38 -4.97 8.66
CA LYS A 165 -21.66 -6.41 8.72
C LYS A 165 -20.43 -7.28 9.01
N LEU A 166 -19.22 -6.71 8.93
CA LEU A 166 -18.00 -7.42 9.29
C LEU A 166 -17.89 -7.45 10.82
N ALA A 167 -17.89 -8.68 11.38
CA ALA A 167 -17.87 -8.94 12.82
C ALA A 167 -16.56 -8.53 13.50
N GLU A 168 -16.54 -8.63 14.84
CA GLU A 168 -15.35 -8.44 15.68
C GLU A 168 -14.13 -9.20 15.12
N GLY A 169 -12.95 -8.54 15.09
CA GLY A 169 -11.71 -9.12 14.57
C GLY A 169 -11.33 -8.75 13.13
N TRP A 170 -12.14 -7.96 12.41
CA TRP A 170 -11.76 -7.45 11.07
C TRP A 170 -10.46 -6.62 11.10
N MET A 171 -10.20 -5.93 12.21
CA MET A 171 -8.98 -5.18 12.47
C MET A 171 -7.72 -6.04 12.62
N ALA A 172 -7.86 -7.35 12.85
CA ALA A 172 -6.72 -8.26 13.01
C ALA A 172 -6.23 -8.85 11.67
N LYS A 173 -6.99 -8.67 10.58
CA LYS A 173 -6.64 -9.18 9.25
C LYS A 173 -6.04 -8.07 8.38
N PRO A 174 -5.07 -8.39 7.51
CA PRO A 174 -4.55 -7.45 6.52
C PRO A 174 -5.67 -6.82 5.68
N ILE A 175 -5.59 -5.51 5.46
CA ILE A 175 -6.61 -4.73 4.72
C ILE A 175 -6.85 -5.34 3.34
N TRP A 176 -5.79 -5.73 2.64
CA TRP A 176 -5.87 -6.25 1.28
C TRP A 176 -6.62 -7.58 1.15
N LYS A 177 -6.65 -8.42 2.19
CA LYS A 177 -7.39 -9.70 2.20
C LYS A 177 -8.89 -9.50 2.29
N GLN A 178 -9.32 -8.32 2.75
CA GLN A 178 -10.72 -7.96 2.96
C GLN A 178 -11.25 -7.00 1.88
N ALA A 179 -10.33 -6.41 1.12
CA ALA A 179 -10.64 -5.45 0.07
C ALA A 179 -11.55 -6.04 -1.02
N ASP A 180 -12.49 -5.23 -1.51
CA ASP A 180 -13.29 -5.56 -2.68
C ASP A 180 -12.40 -5.43 -3.93
N PRO A 181 -12.04 -6.54 -4.60
CA PRO A 181 -11.05 -6.53 -5.68
C PRO A 181 -11.48 -5.68 -6.88
N ARG A 182 -12.77 -5.34 -7.00
CA ARG A 182 -13.30 -4.47 -8.06
C ARG A 182 -12.80 -3.04 -7.98
N PHE A 183 -12.33 -2.60 -6.80
CA PHE A 183 -11.93 -1.22 -6.57
C PHE A 183 -10.45 -1.08 -6.19
N VAL A 184 -9.68 -2.18 -6.24
CA VAL A 184 -8.24 -2.19 -6.00
C VAL A 184 -7.52 -1.91 -7.33
N TRP A 185 -7.08 -0.67 -7.52
CA TRP A 185 -6.41 -0.19 -8.73
C TRP A 185 -5.09 -0.91 -8.99
N ASN A 186 -4.27 -1.10 -7.96
CA ASN A 186 -2.96 -1.76 -8.05
C ASN A 186 -3.03 -3.28 -7.89
N ARG A 187 -4.19 -3.93 -8.08
CA ARG A 187 -4.36 -5.36 -7.75
C ARG A 187 -3.32 -6.26 -8.42
N ASN A 188 -3.07 -6.05 -9.70
CA ASN A 188 -2.10 -6.83 -10.46
C ASN A 188 -0.65 -6.53 -10.08
N LEU A 189 -0.36 -5.31 -9.63
CA LEU A 189 0.99 -4.94 -9.19
C LEU A 189 1.35 -5.57 -7.83
N LEU A 190 0.35 -5.99 -7.06
CA LEU A 190 0.53 -6.56 -5.72
C LEU A 190 0.80 -8.07 -5.74
N GLU A 191 0.76 -8.73 -6.90
CA GLU A 191 0.83 -10.21 -7.00
C GLU A 191 2.08 -10.79 -6.35
N GLU A 192 3.27 -10.26 -6.67
CA GLU A 192 4.53 -10.73 -6.07
C GLU A 192 4.58 -10.48 -4.55
N LEU A 193 4.15 -9.29 -4.09
CA LEU A 193 4.15 -8.98 -2.66
C LEU A 193 3.21 -9.91 -1.88
N ILE A 194 2.07 -10.29 -2.47
CA ILE A 194 1.12 -11.24 -1.90
C ILE A 194 1.74 -12.64 -1.79
N GLU A 195 2.44 -13.08 -2.84
CA GLU A 195 3.10 -14.39 -2.88
C GLU A 195 4.17 -14.52 -1.79
N PHE A 196 4.99 -13.48 -1.60
CA PHE A 196 5.99 -13.42 -0.53
C PHE A 196 5.41 -13.09 0.86
N LYS A 197 4.08 -12.94 0.99
CA LYS A 197 3.38 -12.65 2.25
C LYS A 197 3.84 -11.36 2.95
N PHE A 198 4.20 -10.34 2.18
CA PHE A 198 4.53 -9.01 2.70
C PHE A 198 3.28 -8.21 3.09
N ASP A 199 2.43 -8.81 3.93
CA ASP A 199 1.10 -8.30 4.31
C ASP A 199 1.13 -6.82 4.73
N GLU A 200 2.20 -6.37 5.39
CA GLU A 200 2.34 -5.02 5.96
C GLU A 200 2.75 -3.93 4.97
N PHE A 201 3.20 -4.35 3.79
CA PHE A 201 3.58 -3.48 2.67
C PHE A 201 2.49 -3.41 1.60
N ILE A 202 1.49 -4.29 1.66
CA ILE A 202 0.42 -4.38 0.66
C ILE A 202 -0.68 -3.38 1.01
N ILE A 203 -0.71 -2.29 0.25
CA ILE A 203 -1.68 -1.20 0.40
C ILE A 203 -2.64 -1.21 -0.79
N PRO A 204 -3.94 -1.50 -0.59
CA PRO A 204 -4.93 -1.34 -1.65
C PRO A 204 -5.11 0.13 -2.01
N ILE A 205 -4.84 0.46 -3.27
CA ILE A 205 -5.02 1.81 -3.82
C ILE A 205 -6.33 1.87 -4.58
N LEU A 206 -7.07 2.95 -4.37
CA LEU A 206 -8.33 3.22 -5.01
C LEU A 206 -8.20 4.34 -6.03
N GLN A 207 -8.81 4.19 -7.21
CA GLN A 207 -8.96 5.29 -8.16
C GLN A 207 -10.37 5.90 -8.04
N GLY A 208 -10.46 7.23 -7.93
CA GLY A 208 -11.76 7.91 -7.82
C GLY A 208 -11.65 9.36 -7.36
N SER A 209 -12.52 9.76 -6.44
CA SER A 209 -12.52 11.10 -5.84
C SER A 209 -12.88 11.06 -4.37
N PHE A 210 -12.27 11.93 -3.57
CA PHE A 210 -12.56 12.10 -2.16
C PHE A 210 -12.80 13.57 -1.85
N GLY A 211 -13.86 13.85 -1.08
CA GLY A 211 -14.13 15.18 -0.54
C GLY A 211 -14.74 15.06 0.85
N ALA A 212 -14.29 15.90 1.77
CA ALA A 212 -14.87 16.03 3.10
C ALA A 212 -15.14 17.52 3.38
N VAL A 213 -16.32 17.83 3.89
CA VAL A 213 -16.73 19.18 4.25
C VAL A 213 -17.35 19.19 5.63
N GLN A 214 -16.99 20.18 6.45
CA GLN A 214 -17.64 20.41 7.73
C GLN A 214 -18.89 21.27 7.52
N LEU A 215 -19.98 20.87 8.15
CA LEU A 215 -21.29 21.49 8.06
C LEU A 215 -21.77 21.82 9.47
N ASN A 216 -22.45 22.96 9.61
CA ASN A 216 -23.14 23.34 10.84
C ASN A 216 -24.64 23.19 10.61
N VAL A 217 -25.24 22.15 11.18
CA VAL A 217 -26.67 21.86 11.04
C VAL A 217 -27.35 22.14 12.36
N LYS A 218 -28.15 23.22 12.43
CA LYS A 218 -28.90 23.64 13.62
C LYS A 218 -28.05 23.74 14.90
N GLY A 219 -26.82 24.25 14.78
CA GLY A 219 -25.88 24.39 15.90
C GLY A 219 -25.00 23.17 16.19
N SER A 220 -25.24 22.04 15.52
CA SER A 220 -24.41 20.85 15.62
C SER A 220 -23.39 20.78 14.48
N HIS A 221 -22.13 20.50 14.82
CA HIS A 221 -21.08 20.22 13.85
C HIS A 221 -21.27 18.81 13.27
N ALA A 222 -21.32 18.72 11.95
CA ALA A 222 -21.38 17.48 11.19
C ALA A 222 -20.30 17.47 10.11
N THR A 223 -19.80 16.29 9.75
CA THR A 223 -18.88 16.13 8.61
C THR A 223 -19.57 15.33 7.52
N LEU A 224 -19.66 15.89 6.32
CA LEU A 224 -20.10 15.19 5.12
C LEU A 224 -18.87 14.72 4.35
N THR A 225 -18.68 13.40 4.26
CA THR A 225 -17.62 12.78 3.46
C THR A 225 -18.21 12.07 2.25
N LEU A 226 -17.74 12.43 1.06
CA LEU A 226 -18.08 11.80 -0.21
C LEU A 226 -16.87 11.06 -0.79
N LEU A 227 -17.03 9.76 -1.02
CA LEU A 227 -16.03 8.89 -1.65
C LEU A 227 -16.64 8.26 -2.92
N SER A 228 -16.06 8.58 -4.07
CA SER A 228 -16.36 7.92 -5.34
C SER A 228 -15.23 6.97 -5.73
N ARG A 229 -15.58 5.86 -6.38
CA ARG A 229 -14.67 4.74 -6.67
C ARG A 229 -14.89 4.23 -8.09
N ARG A 230 -13.83 4.13 -8.86
CA ARG A 230 -13.84 3.58 -10.21
C ARG A 230 -13.61 2.07 -10.16
N CYS A 231 -14.46 1.31 -10.85
CA CYS A 231 -14.28 -0.13 -10.99
C CYS A 231 -13.07 -0.43 -11.89
N THR A 232 -12.23 -1.38 -11.48
CA THR A 232 -11.04 -1.83 -12.22
C THR A 232 -11.32 -3.04 -13.10
N ARG A 233 -12.49 -3.68 -12.94
CA ARG A 233 -12.90 -4.79 -13.81
C ARG A 233 -13.16 -4.27 -15.22
N ARG A 234 -12.51 -4.92 -16.19
CA ARG A 234 -12.97 -4.99 -17.57
C ARG A 234 -13.61 -6.36 -17.75
N LEU A 235 -14.91 -6.40 -18.00
CA LEU A 235 -15.60 -7.61 -18.41
C LEU A 235 -15.53 -7.67 -19.95
N GLY A 236 -14.72 -8.56 -20.52
CA GLY A 236 -14.71 -8.82 -21.96
C GLY A 236 -13.33 -9.18 -22.54
N ILE A 237 -13.34 -9.95 -23.63
CA ILE A 237 -12.17 -10.37 -24.42
C ILE A 237 -11.74 -9.29 -25.44
N ASN A 238 -12.58 -8.26 -25.64
CA ASN A 238 -12.34 -7.16 -26.57
C ASN A 238 -12.26 -5.85 -25.80
N ILE A 239 -11.14 -5.12 -25.95
CA ILE A 239 -10.89 -3.83 -25.31
C ILE A 239 -11.24 -2.75 -26.32
N PHE A 240 -12.38 -2.09 -26.15
CA PHE A 240 -12.67 -0.82 -26.81
C PHE A 240 -12.69 0.29 -25.75
N SER A 241 -11.87 1.33 -25.96
CA SER A 241 -11.82 2.54 -25.11
C SER A 241 -12.68 3.64 -25.68
#